data_AF-A0A7V9VFM8-F1
#
_entry.id   AF-A0A7V9VFM8-F1
#
_cell.length_a   1.000
_cell.length_b   1.000
_cell.length_c   1.000
_cell.angle_alpha   90.00
_cell.angle_beta   90.00
_cell.angle_gamma   90.00
#
_symmetry.space_group_name_H-M   'P 1'
#
loop_
_entity.id
_entity.type
_entity.pdbx_description
1 polymer ?
#
loop_
_entity_poly.entity_id
_entity_poly.type
_entity_poly.pdbx_seq_one_letter_code
_entity_poly.pdbx_strand_id
1 'polypeptide(L)'
;MTISFEGRTRFATVLKGLRERAAVSQSKLAERAGFDHSYVSRLESGSRTPTREAVEQLARALGVDGGAEDELLAAAGFLPRELTSLLTEEPEVSAVLGLLQDDRLPAELRQMIREQLRLLSAQIQMIAPERPRVSPRYPHVAA
;
A
#
# COMPACT_ATOMS: atom_id res chain seq x y z
N MET A 1 17.33 0.76 -2.71
CA MET A 1 15.89 0.65 -3.03
C MET A 1 15.23 1.99 -2.72
N THR A 2 15.15 2.86 -3.72
CA THR A 2 14.63 4.22 -3.56
C THR A 2 13.13 4.16 -3.75
N ILE A 3 12.35 4.34 -2.69
CA ILE A 3 10.92 4.61 -2.86
C ILE A 3 10.81 5.89 -3.68
N SER A 4 10.21 5.76 -4.87
CA SER A 4 9.92 6.88 -5.79
C SER A 4 9.21 8.00 -5.03
N PHE A 5 9.47 9.25 -5.41
CA PHE A 5 8.87 10.43 -4.81
C PHE A 5 7.32 10.33 -4.72
N GLU A 6 6.70 9.72 -5.73
CA GLU A 6 5.26 9.43 -5.77
C GLU A 6 4.77 8.51 -4.63
N GLY A 7 5.58 7.51 -4.24
CA GLY A 7 5.23 6.60 -3.15
C GLY A 7 5.24 7.29 -1.79
N ARG A 8 6.16 8.23 -1.57
CA ARG A 8 6.22 9.02 -0.32
C ARG A 8 5.01 9.93 -0.18
N THR A 9 4.63 10.60 -1.26
CA THR A 9 3.45 11.47 -1.29
C THR A 9 2.17 10.66 -1.06
N ARG A 10 2.05 9.48 -1.67
CA ARG A 10 0.90 8.59 -1.45
C ARG A 10 0.78 8.15 0.00
N PHE A 11 1.87 7.67 0.61
CA PHE A 11 1.87 7.30 2.03
C PHE A 11 1.45 8.45 2.95
N ALA A 12 2.04 9.63 2.74
CA ALA A 12 1.74 10.82 3.52
C ALA A 12 0.24 11.17 3.50
N THR A 13 -0.38 11.14 2.31
CA THR A 13 -1.81 11.39 2.14
C THR A 13 -2.68 10.34 2.85
N VAL A 14 -2.36 9.06 2.69
CA VAL A 14 -3.12 7.96 3.31
C VAL A 14 -3.04 8.02 4.84
N LEU A 15 -1.83 8.18 5.40
CA LEU A 15 -1.61 8.27 6.84
C LEU A 15 -2.39 9.44 7.44
N LYS A 16 -2.28 10.62 6.85
CA LYS A 16 -3.00 11.82 7.29
C LYS A 16 -4.51 11.60 7.25
N GLY A 17 -5.03 11.02 6.15
CA GLY A 17 -6.46 10.75 5.99
C GLY A 17 -6.99 9.77 7.04
N LEU A 18 -6.26 8.69 7.33
CA LEU A 18 -6.63 7.74 8.39
C LEU A 18 -6.62 8.40 9.78
N ARG A 19 -5.59 9.21 10.07
CA ARG A 19 -5.47 9.95 11.33
C ARG A 19 -6.64 10.91 11.54
N GLU A 20 -7.01 11.67 10.51
CA GLU A 20 -8.11 12.63 10.58
C GLU A 20 -9.46 11.95 10.78
N ARG A 21 -9.70 10.82 10.11
CA ARG A 21 -10.91 9.99 10.34
C ARG A 21 -10.99 9.45 11.76
N ALA A 22 -9.85 9.10 12.35
CA ALA A 22 -9.78 8.67 13.74
C ALA A 22 -9.86 9.83 14.75
N ALA A 23 -9.95 11.09 14.29
CA ALA A 23 -9.92 12.30 15.11
C ALA A 23 -8.71 12.39 16.07
N VAL A 24 -7.55 11.87 15.64
CA VAL A 24 -6.31 11.84 16.43
C VAL A 24 -5.39 12.97 15.97
N SER A 25 -4.75 13.70 16.89
CA SER A 25 -3.72 14.69 16.51
C SER A 25 -2.39 14.01 16.13
N GLN A 26 -1.52 14.68 15.39
CA GLN A 26 -0.19 14.13 15.08
C GLN A 26 0.57 13.74 16.36
N SER A 27 0.51 14.58 17.41
CA SER A 27 1.14 14.29 18.70
C SER A 27 0.55 13.07 19.38
N LYS A 28 -0.79 12.92 19.32
CA LYS A 28 -1.46 11.79 19.95
C LYS A 28 -1.19 10.48 19.20
N LEU A 29 -1.09 10.54 17.88
CA LEU A 29 -0.68 9.39 17.07
C LEU A 29 0.75 8.98 17.39
N ALA A 30 1.67 9.96 17.47
CA ALA A 30 3.06 9.73 17.83
C ALA A 30 3.18 9.05 19.20
N GLU A 31 2.49 9.59 20.22
CA GLU A 31 2.42 9.03 21.57
C GLU A 31 1.93 7.58 21.56
N ARG A 32 0.80 7.30 20.89
CA ARG A 32 0.23 5.95 20.80
C ARG A 32 1.14 4.95 20.06
N ALA A 33 1.86 5.42 19.05
CA ALA A 33 2.74 4.59 18.23
C ALA A 33 4.14 4.42 18.83
N GLY A 34 4.48 5.15 19.90
CA GLY A 34 5.82 5.15 20.48
C GLY A 34 6.85 5.92 19.64
N PHE A 35 6.42 6.97 18.95
CA PHE A 35 7.25 7.84 18.12
C PHE A 35 7.30 9.28 18.62
N ASP A 36 8.31 10.01 18.16
CA ASP A 36 8.35 11.46 18.30
C ASP A 36 7.33 12.14 17.39
N HIS A 37 6.72 13.23 17.88
CA HIS A 37 5.85 14.08 17.07
C HIS A 37 6.51 14.52 15.74
N SER A 38 7.79 14.87 15.78
CA SER A 38 8.57 15.28 14.61
C SER A 38 8.74 14.16 13.57
N TYR A 39 8.66 12.89 13.98
CA TYR A 39 8.69 11.76 13.07
C TYR A 39 7.37 11.66 12.30
N VAL A 40 6.23 11.67 13.01
CA VAL A 40 4.89 11.64 12.40
C VAL A 40 4.66 12.84 11.47
N SER A 41 5.07 14.03 11.87
CA SER A 41 5.00 15.24 11.03
C SER A 41 5.81 15.10 9.73
N ARG A 42 7.01 14.52 9.80
CA ARG A 42 7.84 14.26 8.61
C ARG A 42 7.27 13.17 7.71
N LEU A 43 6.59 12.19 8.28
CA LEU A 43 5.86 11.17 7.52
C LEU A 43 4.67 11.79 6.77
N GLU A 44 3.83 12.58 7.44
CA GLU A 44 2.66 13.23 6.82
C GLU A 44 3.02 14.35 5.82
N SER A 45 4.26 14.84 5.82
CA SER A 45 4.77 15.75 4.79
C SER A 45 5.49 15.04 3.64
N GLY A 46 5.66 13.72 3.70
CA GLY A 46 6.42 12.95 2.71
C GLY A 46 7.94 13.19 2.76
N SER A 47 8.44 13.96 3.74
CA SER A 47 9.86 14.25 3.92
C SER A 47 10.64 13.09 4.55
N ARG A 48 9.94 12.09 5.11
CA ARG A 48 10.53 10.85 5.62
C ARG A 48 9.79 9.64 5.08
N THR A 49 10.56 8.57 4.87
CA THR A 49 10.06 7.25 4.47
C THR A 49 9.95 6.34 5.71
N PRO A 50 8.81 5.65 5.92
CA PRO A 50 8.65 4.73 7.04
C PRO A 50 9.32 3.37 6.75
N THR A 51 9.65 2.62 7.81
CA THR A 51 9.92 1.17 7.69
C THR A 51 8.61 0.39 7.72
N ARG A 52 8.64 -0.89 7.38
CA ARG A 52 7.45 -1.75 7.52
C ARG A 52 6.96 -1.77 8.96
N GLU A 53 7.85 -1.95 9.94
CA GLU A 53 7.44 -2.00 11.35
C GLU A 53 6.79 -0.68 11.78
N ALA A 54 7.31 0.45 11.30
CA ALA A 54 6.73 1.76 11.61
C ALA A 54 5.32 1.92 11.05
N VAL A 55 5.07 1.42 9.83
CA VAL A 55 3.72 1.40 9.25
C VAL A 55 2.76 0.56 10.11
N GLU A 56 3.17 -0.64 10.51
CA GLU A 56 2.37 -1.55 11.34
C GLU A 56 2.12 -0.98 12.76
N GLN A 57 3.08 -0.23 13.32
CA GLN A 57 2.89 0.50 14.59
C GLN A 57 1.87 1.64 14.45
N LEU A 58 1.93 2.40 13.35
CA LEU A 58 0.98 3.48 13.07
C LEU A 58 -0.43 2.94 12.83
N ALA A 59 -0.57 1.84 12.08
CA ALA A 59 -1.85 1.17 11.86
C ALA A 59 -2.50 0.75 13.19
N ARG A 60 -1.74 0.08 14.06
CA ARG A 60 -2.20 -0.30 15.40
C ARG A 60 -2.57 0.90 16.27
N ALA A 61 -1.76 1.97 16.24
CA ALA A 61 -2.02 3.18 17.02
C ALA A 61 -3.27 3.95 16.57
N LEU A 62 -3.62 3.82 15.29
CA LEU A 62 -4.85 4.34 14.69
C LEU A 62 -6.06 3.42 14.92
N GLY A 63 -5.84 2.18 15.37
CA GLY A 63 -6.88 1.18 15.54
C GLY A 63 -7.48 0.73 14.21
N VAL A 64 -6.69 0.74 13.13
CA VAL A 64 -7.12 0.29 11.81
C VAL A 64 -6.60 -1.12 11.54
N ASP A 65 -7.42 -1.92 10.89
CA ASP A 65 -7.14 -3.31 10.52
C ASP A 65 -7.63 -3.62 9.10
N GLY A 66 -7.30 -4.82 8.62
CA GLY A 66 -7.69 -5.36 7.33
C GLY A 66 -7.39 -4.38 6.19
N GLY A 67 -8.44 -3.96 5.47
CA GLY A 67 -8.28 -3.09 4.32
C GLY A 67 -7.55 -1.77 4.61
N ALA A 68 -7.82 -1.12 5.74
CA ALA A 68 -7.18 0.17 6.04
C ALA A 68 -5.68 0.01 6.38
N GLU A 69 -5.29 -1.11 7.00
CA GLU A 69 -3.90 -1.46 7.23
C GLU A 69 -3.19 -1.80 5.90
N ASP A 70 -3.84 -2.58 5.03
CA ASP A 70 -3.35 -2.92 3.70
C ASP A 70 -3.13 -1.68 2.84
N GLU A 71 -4.01 -0.69 2.93
CA GLU A 71 -3.87 0.59 2.23
C GLU A 71 -2.60 1.31 2.64
N LEU A 72 -2.36 1.37 3.95
CA LEU A 72 -1.23 2.06 4.53
C LEU A 72 0.09 1.36 4.17
N LEU A 73 0.12 0.02 4.21
CA LEU A 73 1.26 -0.79 3.76
C LEU A 73 1.52 -0.58 2.26
N ALA A 74 0.50 -0.71 1.41
CA ALA A 74 0.64 -0.54 -0.02
C ALA A 74 1.07 0.89 -0.39
N ALA A 75 0.58 1.91 0.33
CA ALA A 75 0.97 3.30 0.14
C ALA A 75 2.45 3.54 0.50
N ALA A 76 2.98 2.81 1.48
CA ALA A 76 4.40 2.82 1.84
C ALA A 76 5.29 1.96 0.90
N GLY A 77 4.70 1.24 -0.07
CA GLY A 77 5.42 0.35 -0.97
C GLY A 77 5.66 -1.05 -0.41
N PHE A 78 4.91 -1.45 0.60
CA PHE A 78 4.95 -2.79 1.19
C PHE A 78 3.75 -3.62 0.73
N LEU A 79 3.97 -4.92 0.54
CA LEU A 79 2.87 -5.86 0.30
C LEU A 79 2.12 -6.13 1.62
N PRO A 80 0.76 -6.17 1.58
CA PRO A 80 -0.08 -6.75 2.62
C PRO A 80 0.35 -8.15 3.06
N ARG A 81 0.08 -8.52 4.31
CA ARG A 81 0.51 -9.82 4.88
C ARG A 81 -0.23 -10.98 4.22
N GLU A 82 -1.53 -10.85 4.05
CA GLU A 82 -2.42 -11.83 3.42
C GLU A 82 -1.99 -12.08 1.98
N LEU A 83 -1.61 -11.02 1.25
CA LEU A 83 -1.11 -11.13 -0.11
C LEU A 83 0.26 -11.83 -0.17
N THR A 84 1.09 -11.67 0.85
CA THR A 84 2.40 -12.38 0.91
C THR A 84 2.18 -13.90 1.01
N SER A 85 1.21 -14.34 1.80
CA SER A 85 0.84 -15.76 1.89
C SER A 85 0.26 -16.27 0.58
N LEU A 86 -0.68 -15.55 -0.04
CA LEU A 86 -1.28 -15.94 -1.31
C LEU A 86 -0.24 -16.04 -2.45
N LEU A 87 0.71 -15.11 -2.52
CA LEU A 87 1.78 -15.15 -3.53
C LEU A 87 2.73 -16.34 -3.35
N THR A 88 2.87 -16.84 -2.12
CA THR A 88 3.67 -18.04 -1.85
C THR A 88 3.04 -19.29 -2.49
N GLU A 89 1.72 -19.32 -2.58
CA GLU A 89 0.96 -20.41 -3.18
C GLU A 89 0.81 -20.28 -4.70
N GLU A 90 1.16 -19.13 -5.27
CA GLU A 90 1.00 -18.78 -6.70
C GLU A 90 2.36 -18.51 -7.37
N PRO A 91 3.09 -19.55 -7.79
CA PRO A 91 4.48 -19.41 -8.27
C PRO A 91 4.59 -18.54 -9.53
N GLU A 92 3.58 -18.54 -10.41
CA GLU A 92 3.56 -17.72 -11.62
C GLU A 92 3.48 -16.22 -11.30
N VAL A 93 2.66 -15.84 -10.32
CA VAL A 93 2.52 -14.44 -9.91
C VAL A 93 3.81 -13.95 -9.25
N SER A 94 4.41 -14.79 -8.41
CA SER A 94 5.73 -14.52 -7.82
C SER A 94 6.82 -14.36 -8.88
N ALA A 95 6.84 -15.20 -9.92
CA ALA A 95 7.76 -15.07 -11.04
C ALA A 95 7.58 -13.75 -11.80
N VAL A 96 6.33 -13.38 -12.09
CA VAL A 96 6.00 -12.11 -12.76
C VAL A 96 6.45 -10.90 -11.94
N LEU A 97 6.25 -10.91 -10.62
CA LEU A 97 6.74 -9.85 -9.74
C LEU A 97 8.26 -9.75 -9.76
N GLY A 98 8.98 -10.88 -9.72
CA GLY A 98 10.43 -10.92 -9.86
C GLY A 98 10.91 -10.30 -11.16
N LEU A 99 10.25 -10.60 -12.28
CA LEU A 99 10.56 -9.99 -13.58
C LEU A 99 10.29 -8.48 -13.58
N LEU A 100 9.18 -8.02 -13.01
CA LEU A 100 8.85 -6.58 -12.96
C LEU A 100 9.86 -5.77 -12.12
N GLN A 101 10.47 -6.39 -11.11
CA GLN A 101 11.47 -5.80 -10.23
C GLN A 101 12.91 -5.89 -10.77
N ASP A 102 13.15 -6.71 -11.79
CA ASP A 102 14.49 -6.84 -12.38
C ASP A 102 14.79 -5.66 -13.31
N ASP A 103 15.56 -4.69 -12.79
CA ASP A 103 15.98 -3.50 -13.53
C ASP A 103 16.95 -3.80 -14.68
N ARG A 104 17.47 -5.03 -14.78
CA ARG A 104 18.29 -5.48 -15.93
C ARG A 104 17.43 -5.78 -17.16
N LEU A 105 16.12 -5.97 -16.99
CA LEU A 105 15.21 -6.24 -18.10
C LEU A 105 14.88 -4.96 -18.88
N PRO A 106 14.75 -5.05 -20.23
CA PRO A 106 14.31 -3.93 -21.06
C PRO A 106 13.00 -3.33 -20.54
N ALA A 107 12.90 -2.00 -20.58
CA ALA A 107 11.72 -1.29 -20.10
C ALA A 107 10.46 -1.73 -20.88
N GLU A 108 10.61 -1.99 -22.18
CA GLU A 108 9.55 -2.43 -23.09
C GLU A 108 8.96 -3.77 -22.65
N LEU A 109 9.80 -4.71 -22.22
CA LEU A 109 9.37 -6.02 -21.71
C LEU A 109 8.58 -5.85 -20.41
N ARG A 110 9.08 -5.03 -19.48
CA ARG A 110 8.36 -4.73 -18.23
C ARG A 110 7.03 -4.02 -18.51
N GLN A 111 6.96 -3.13 -19.50
CA GLN A 111 5.71 -2.49 -19.91
C GLN A 111 4.74 -3.49 -20.56
N MET A 112 5.23 -4.39 -21.41
CA MET A 112 4.42 -5.43 -22.02
C MET A 112 3.77 -6.33 -20.95
N ILE A 113 4.54 -6.74 -19.93
CA ILE A 113 4.01 -7.53 -18.80
C ILE A 113 2.88 -6.77 -18.09
N ARG A 114 3.07 -5.47 -17.81
CA ARG A 114 2.02 -4.64 -17.18
C ARG A 114 0.75 -4.57 -18.02
N GLU A 115 0.88 -4.42 -19.33
CA GLU A 115 -0.27 -4.37 -20.24
C GLU A 115 -1.02 -5.70 -20.26
N GLN A 116 -0.31 -6.83 -20.30
CA GLN A 116 -0.92 -8.16 -20.23
C GLN A 116 -1.69 -8.37 -18.92
N LEU A 117 -1.10 -8.00 -17.78
CA LEU A 117 -1.79 -8.07 -16.48
C LEU A 117 -3.04 -7.18 -16.43
N ARG A 118 -2.98 -5.99 -17.03
CA ARG A 118 -4.12 -5.07 -17.15
C ARG A 118 -5.24 -5.68 -17.97
N LEU A 119 -4.91 -6.26 -19.13
CA LEU A 119 -5.87 -6.93 -20.00
C LEU A 119 -6.53 -8.12 -19.31
N LEU A 120 -5.75 -8.98 -18.65
CA LEU A 120 -6.27 -10.11 -17.89
C LEU A 120 -7.25 -9.65 -16.80
N SER A 121 -6.88 -8.62 -16.05
CA SER A 121 -7.74 -8.03 -15.01
C SER A 121 -9.04 -7.48 -15.60
N ALA A 122 -8.98 -6.82 -16.76
CA ALA A 122 -10.15 -6.29 -17.44
C ALA A 122 -11.08 -7.40 -17.96
N GLN A 123 -10.52 -8.48 -18.53
CA GLN A 123 -11.31 -9.63 -18.99
C GLN A 123 -12.08 -10.29 -17.85
N ILE A 124 -11.44 -10.51 -16.70
CA ILE A 124 -12.09 -11.08 -15.51
C ILE A 124 -13.23 -10.17 -15.04
N GLN A 125 -13.04 -8.84 -15.03
CA GLN A 125 -14.09 -7.89 -14.66
C GLN A 125 -15.27 -7.90 -15.65
N MET A 126 -15.04 -8.18 -16.93
CA MET A 126 -16.14 -8.32 -17.89
C MET A 126 -16.95 -9.61 -17.66
N ILE A 127 -16.30 -10.70 -17.28
CA ILE A 127 -16.94 -12.02 -17.08
C ILE A 127 -17.62 -12.10 -15.70
N ALA A 128 -17.05 -11.43 -14.69
CA ALA A 128 -17.56 -11.39 -13.31
C ALA A 128 -17.70 -9.93 -12.83
N PRO A 129 -18.69 -9.16 -13.34
CA PRO A 129 -18.81 -7.73 -13.10
C PRO A 129 -19.10 -7.35 -11.64
N GLU A 130 -19.61 -8.30 -10.83
CA GLU A 130 -19.84 -8.09 -9.40
C GLU A 130 -18.58 -8.28 -8.54
N ARG A 131 -17.47 -8.76 -9.12
CA ARG A 131 -16.19 -8.72 -8.40
C ARG A 131 -15.73 -7.26 -8.32
N PRO A 132 -15.40 -6.75 -7.12
CA PRO A 132 -14.88 -5.40 -7.01
C PRO A 132 -13.68 -5.26 -7.95
N ARG A 133 -13.67 -4.20 -8.78
CA ARG A 133 -12.49 -3.88 -9.57
C ARG A 133 -11.31 -3.89 -8.62
N VAL A 134 -10.18 -4.48 -9.01
CA VAL A 134 -8.90 -4.31 -8.32
C VAL A 134 -8.40 -2.88 -8.56
N SER A 135 -9.19 -1.91 -8.12
CA SER A 135 -8.71 -0.67 -7.55
C SER A 135 -8.38 -0.98 -6.09
N PRO A 136 -7.36 -0.38 -5.47
CA PRO A 136 -7.29 -0.35 -4.01
C PRO A 136 -8.46 0.52 -3.52
N ARG A 137 -9.68 -0.01 -3.61
CA ARG A 137 -10.91 0.61 -3.16
C ARG A 137 -11.41 -0.28 -2.05
N TYR A 138 -10.82 -0.01 -0.89
CA TYR A 138 -11.26 -0.50 0.39
C TYR A 138 -12.76 -0.23 0.54
N PRO A 139 -13.52 -1.18 1.10
CA PRO A 139 -14.97 -1.09 1.15
C PRO A 139 -15.39 0.24 1.76
N HIS A 140 -16.42 0.84 1.14
CA HIS A 140 -17.20 1.92 1.74
C HIS A 140 -17.58 1.50 3.16
N VAL A 141 -17.10 2.26 4.14
CA VAL A 141 -17.63 2.22 5.51
C VAL A 141 -19.09 2.65 5.41
N ALA A 142 -20.00 1.71 5.66
CA ALA A 142 -21.41 2.00 5.86
C ALA A 142 -21.59 2.55 7.28
N ALA A 143 -22.18 3.75 7.33
CA ALA A 143 -22.89 4.45 8.40
C ALA A 143 -22.57 4.11 9.87
#